data_AF-A0A426FQ13-F1
#
_entry.id   AF-A0A426FQ13-F1
#
_cell.length_a   1.000
_cell.length_b   1.000
_cell.length_c   1.000
_cell.angle_alpha   90.00
_cell.angle_beta   90.00
_cell.angle_gamma   90.00
#
_symmetry.space_group_name_H-M   'P 1'
#
loop_
_entity.id
_entity.type
_entity.pdbx_description
1 polymer ?
#
loop_
_entity_poly.entity_id
_entity_poly.type
_entity_poly.pdbx_seq_one_letter_code
_entity_poly.pdbx_strand_id
1 'polypeptide(L)'
;MKADQPITIDPERADEPMGGAWTQIDPERQGRVRVLQATTLKDDSPRQRTVADNLQAQAVIAEMKRLKALRPEAGWRDFAVLAHHNRSLQPLQAWCEQHGVPYALSREKHARIRITHLRPFVRLVDALEKLQQASVTPEHFTSGPLLTAEDFARLVERQDVDERWQRYFRVMLRDFLMEHGDSREAADDPSQTLRYTPHHLRQWLYAHAGELEELRADGLFLGTVHAAKGLEFRHVFVLDGGWEAPEPDRQRLYYVAMTRAIETLTLCHDSPQHAWIGRLDGLQSDRPDTRQQGRDRREKRNTAHPDQPQTADVPLVERVMQQHAVQPALDTQYRMLGLKELDIGFAGRDAPSGQLSGTAYPAASEPPPGAGASRSPGRLSDRALRRLKVLAQLRPGDPLQMRPSRDGKRYEFLHENVVVSRSVTLDRLDLPCPLPAGARAVVAELYVRYRAQVDPQWLHLHPEKLDKWTVVVPRITIPAGPETIDDRRAETGM
;
A
#
# COMPACT_ATOMS: atom_id res chain seq x y z
N MET A 1 24.39 -13.31 -20.57
CA MET A 1 24.52 -11.90 -20.12
C MET A 1 25.94 -11.45 -20.46
N LYS A 2 26.15 -10.15 -20.70
CA LYS A 2 27.43 -9.55 -21.11
C LYS A 2 28.56 -9.85 -20.11
N ALA A 3 29.23 -11.00 -20.25
CA ALA A 3 30.36 -11.36 -19.41
C ALA A 3 31.59 -10.51 -19.74
N ASP A 4 31.70 -10.06 -20.99
CA ASP A 4 32.88 -9.39 -21.52
C ASP A 4 32.80 -7.85 -21.48
N GLN A 5 31.73 -7.28 -20.91
CA GLN A 5 31.64 -5.84 -20.64
C GLN A 5 31.65 -5.63 -19.13
N PRO A 6 32.66 -4.96 -18.55
CA PRO A 6 32.61 -4.55 -17.16
C PRO A 6 31.37 -3.68 -16.98
N ILE A 7 30.41 -4.16 -16.18
CA ILE A 7 29.18 -3.43 -15.85
C ILE A 7 29.55 -2.45 -14.72
N THR A 8 30.42 -1.49 -15.02
CA THR A 8 30.57 -0.28 -14.21
C THR A 8 29.55 0.70 -14.77
N ILE A 9 28.38 0.76 -14.13
CA ILE A 9 27.19 1.46 -14.66
C ILE A 9 27.40 2.99 -14.69
N ASP A 10 28.31 3.49 -13.85
CA ASP A 10 28.53 4.92 -13.66
C ASP A 10 30.02 5.29 -13.71
N PRO A 11 30.53 5.88 -14.81
CA PRO A 11 31.92 6.28 -14.93
C PRO A 11 32.29 7.46 -14.01
N GLU A 12 31.32 8.24 -13.52
CA GLU A 12 31.58 9.36 -12.61
C GLU A 12 32.00 8.88 -11.21
N ARG A 13 31.72 7.61 -10.90
CA ARG A 13 32.05 6.97 -9.61
C ARG A 13 33.33 6.15 -9.64
N ALA A 14 34.15 6.28 -10.70
CA ALA A 14 35.37 5.49 -10.87
C ALA A 14 36.40 5.71 -9.74
N ASP A 15 36.44 6.93 -9.19
CA ASP A 15 37.35 7.30 -8.10
C ASP A 15 36.72 7.11 -6.70
N GLU A 16 35.45 6.72 -6.61
CA GLU A 16 34.80 6.40 -5.35
C GLU A 16 35.18 4.99 -4.87
N PRO A 17 35.19 4.75 -3.53
CA PRO A 17 35.28 3.38 -3.03
C PRO A 17 34.09 2.55 -3.55
N MET A 18 34.30 1.24 -3.75
CA MET A 18 33.26 0.36 -4.33
C MET A 18 31.93 0.38 -3.57
N GLY A 19 31.97 0.60 -2.25
CA GLY A 19 30.77 0.73 -1.41
C GLY A 19 30.20 2.15 -1.32
N GLY A 20 30.74 3.10 -2.09
CA GLY A 20 30.39 4.53 -2.02
C GLY A 20 30.53 5.10 -0.61
N ALA A 21 29.61 5.99 -0.23
CA ALA A 21 29.57 6.57 1.11
C ALA A 21 29.46 5.51 2.24
N TRP A 22 28.89 4.34 1.96
CA TRP A 22 28.72 3.26 2.94
C TRP A 22 30.01 2.55 3.31
N THR A 23 31.10 2.77 2.56
CA THR A 23 32.44 2.31 2.97
C THR A 23 32.89 2.95 4.28
N GLN A 24 32.54 4.23 4.51
CA GLN A 24 32.90 4.95 5.74
C GLN A 24 31.81 4.88 6.81
N ILE A 25 30.53 4.93 6.40
CA ILE A 25 29.40 4.95 7.34
C ILE A 25 29.22 3.61 8.04
N ASP A 26 29.45 2.51 7.33
CA ASP A 26 29.26 1.16 7.85
C ASP A 26 30.59 0.41 7.76
N PRO A 27 31.46 0.47 8.78
CA PRO A 27 32.77 -0.18 8.73
C PRO A 27 32.67 -1.71 8.70
N GLU A 28 31.53 -2.29 9.06
CA GLU A 28 31.26 -3.73 9.02
C GLU A 28 30.90 -4.18 7.59
N ARG A 29 29.86 -3.57 6.99
CA ARG A 29 29.39 -3.92 5.64
C ARG A 29 30.24 -3.30 4.55
N GLN A 30 30.78 -2.11 4.79
CA GLN A 30 31.57 -1.30 3.85
C GLN A 30 30.88 -1.04 2.50
N GLY A 31 29.54 -1.03 2.47
CA GLY A 31 28.73 -0.91 1.25
C GLY A 31 28.66 -2.18 0.39
N ARG A 32 29.15 -3.32 0.87
CA ARG A 32 29.06 -4.62 0.19
C ARG A 32 27.61 -5.11 0.06
N VAL A 33 27.39 -5.99 -0.92
CA VAL A 33 26.13 -6.75 -1.00
C VAL A 33 26.08 -7.69 0.21
N ARG A 34 25.01 -7.61 1.00
CA ARG A 34 24.86 -8.43 2.20
C ARG A 34 23.85 -9.53 1.95
N VAL A 35 24.23 -10.78 2.21
CA VAL A 35 23.35 -11.95 2.15
C VAL A 35 23.00 -12.34 3.58
N LEU A 36 21.73 -12.19 3.94
CA LEU A 36 21.18 -12.65 5.22
C LEU A 36 20.79 -14.11 5.08
N GLN A 37 21.51 -14.98 5.79
CA GLN A 37 21.20 -16.39 5.83
C GLN A 37 20.24 -16.63 7.00
N ALA A 38 18.97 -16.86 6.66
CA ALA A 38 17.94 -17.28 7.60
C ALA A 38 17.92 -18.81 7.69
N THR A 39 17.26 -19.36 8.71
CA THR A 39 17.19 -20.81 8.94
C THR A 39 16.74 -21.55 7.69
N THR A 40 17.56 -22.51 7.23
CA THR A 40 17.31 -23.30 6.02
C THR A 40 16.01 -24.09 6.14
N LEU A 41 15.15 -24.00 5.13
CA LEU A 41 13.96 -24.85 5.00
C LEU A 41 14.34 -26.34 4.99
N LYS A 42 13.57 -27.18 5.68
CA LYS A 42 13.72 -28.65 5.62
C LYS A 42 12.93 -29.23 4.44
N ASP A 43 11.77 -28.64 4.11
CA ASP A 43 10.92 -28.93 2.96
C ASP A 43 10.10 -27.69 2.52
N ASP A 44 9.38 -27.81 1.39
CA ASP A 44 8.55 -26.74 0.80
C ASP A 44 7.09 -26.72 1.28
N SER A 45 6.77 -27.34 2.42
CA SER A 45 5.40 -27.35 2.93
C SER A 45 4.90 -25.93 3.27
N PRO A 46 3.60 -25.63 3.13
CA PRO A 46 3.05 -24.30 3.44
C PRO A 46 3.34 -23.83 4.87
N ARG A 47 3.40 -24.76 5.83
CA ARG A 47 3.75 -24.48 7.23
C ARG A 47 5.21 -24.04 7.37
N GLN A 48 6.15 -24.80 6.80
CA GLN A 48 7.56 -24.43 6.86
C GLN A 48 7.83 -23.11 6.13
N ARG A 49 7.13 -22.86 5.04
CA ARG A 49 7.24 -21.59 4.32
C ARG A 49 6.75 -20.38 5.12
N THR A 50 5.68 -20.55 5.91
CA THR A 50 5.20 -19.51 6.84
C THR A 50 6.27 -19.20 7.90
N VAL A 51 6.85 -20.25 8.49
CA VAL A 51 7.96 -20.13 9.45
C VAL A 51 9.16 -19.43 8.83
N ALA A 52 9.56 -19.81 7.62
CA ALA A 52 10.69 -19.18 6.94
C ALA A 52 10.41 -17.71 6.58
N ASP A 53 9.23 -17.37 6.06
CA ASP A 53 8.83 -15.97 5.80
C ASP A 53 8.89 -15.12 7.09
N ASN A 54 8.48 -15.69 8.23
CA ASN A 54 8.56 -15.06 9.55
C ASN A 54 10.01 -14.77 9.97
N LEU A 55 10.88 -15.79 9.95
CA LEU A 55 12.29 -15.67 10.34
C LEU A 55 13.05 -14.73 9.39
N GLN A 56 12.77 -14.81 8.10
CA GLN A 56 13.36 -13.95 7.08
C GLN A 56 12.97 -12.48 7.30
N ALA A 57 11.69 -12.22 7.61
CA ALA A 57 11.24 -10.87 7.95
C ALA A 57 11.94 -10.32 9.19
N GLN A 58 12.16 -11.13 10.22
CA GLN A 58 12.92 -10.71 11.41
C GLN A 58 14.35 -10.29 11.05
N ALA A 59 15.02 -11.05 10.18
CA ALA A 59 16.37 -10.72 9.73
C ALA A 59 16.40 -9.40 8.93
N VAL A 60 15.42 -9.19 8.06
CA VAL A 60 15.25 -7.94 7.31
C VAL A 60 14.97 -6.76 8.25
N ILE A 61 14.08 -6.93 9.25
CA ILE A 61 13.78 -5.90 10.25
C ILE A 61 15.03 -5.52 11.04
N ALA A 62 15.82 -6.50 11.46
CA ALA A 62 17.05 -6.26 12.20
C ALA A 62 18.06 -5.44 11.37
N GLU A 63 18.25 -5.79 10.10
CA GLU A 63 19.15 -5.06 9.21
C GLU A 63 18.61 -3.66 8.86
N MET A 64 17.30 -3.49 8.63
CA MET A 64 16.70 -2.16 8.45
C MET A 64 16.93 -1.27 9.67
N LYS A 65 16.73 -1.79 10.89
CA LYS A 65 16.98 -1.06 12.13
C LYS A 65 18.47 -0.70 12.27
N ARG A 66 19.39 -1.60 11.89
CA ARG A 66 20.84 -1.35 11.92
C ARG A 66 21.23 -0.22 10.96
N LEU A 67 20.75 -0.25 9.72
CA LEU A 67 21.02 0.81 8.74
C LEU A 67 20.48 2.17 9.20
N LYS A 68 19.28 2.20 9.80
CA LYS A 68 18.73 3.42 10.40
C LYS A 68 19.52 3.90 11.62
N ALA A 69 20.13 3.01 12.40
CA ALA A 69 20.99 3.40 13.52
C ALA A 69 22.30 4.05 13.04
N LEU A 70 22.85 3.56 11.92
CA LEU A 70 24.04 4.14 11.28
C LEU A 70 23.74 5.47 10.59
N ARG A 71 22.52 5.63 10.08
CA ARG A 71 22.06 6.86 9.40
C ARG A 71 20.66 7.28 9.89
N PRO A 72 20.56 7.99 11.04
CA PRO A 72 19.27 8.34 11.66
C PRO A 72 18.34 9.20 10.79
N GLU A 73 18.90 9.97 9.86
CA GLU A 73 18.16 10.81 8.93
C GLU A 73 17.43 10.02 7.83
N ALA A 74 17.77 8.74 7.62
CA ALA A 74 17.12 7.90 6.62
C ALA A 74 15.64 7.66 7.00
N GLY A 75 14.72 8.08 6.13
CA GLY A 75 13.29 7.88 6.29
C GLY A 75 12.86 6.47 5.85
N TRP A 76 11.67 6.00 6.26
CA TRP A 76 11.17 4.70 5.78
C TRP A 76 10.95 4.66 4.26
N ARG A 77 10.70 5.82 3.64
CA ARG A 77 10.62 6.00 2.17
C ARG A 77 11.90 5.59 1.42
N ASP A 78 13.04 5.57 2.09
CA ASP A 78 14.34 5.21 1.50
C ASP A 78 14.51 3.68 1.37
N PHE A 79 13.61 2.92 1.99
CA PHE A 79 13.69 1.46 2.10
C PHE A 79 12.63 0.79 1.22
N ALA A 80 13.02 -0.31 0.58
CA ALA A 80 12.12 -1.21 -0.12
C ALA A 80 12.41 -2.67 0.21
N VAL A 81 11.35 -3.45 0.44
CA VAL A 81 11.40 -4.90 0.52
C VAL A 81 10.63 -5.51 -0.64
N LEU A 82 11.34 -6.29 -1.44
CA LEU A 82 10.88 -6.86 -2.69
C LEU A 82 10.77 -8.37 -2.56
N ALA A 83 9.65 -8.94 -2.97
CA ALA A 83 9.43 -10.38 -2.96
C ALA A 83 9.04 -10.90 -4.34
N HIS A 84 9.23 -12.20 -4.58
CA HIS A 84 8.63 -12.85 -5.75
C HIS A 84 7.10 -12.99 -5.56
N HIS A 85 6.68 -13.43 -4.37
CA HIS A 85 5.27 -13.65 -4.01
C HIS A 85 4.79 -12.67 -2.94
N ASN A 86 3.54 -12.21 -3.05
CA ASN A 86 2.93 -11.30 -2.07
C ASN A 86 2.84 -11.88 -0.65
N ARG A 87 2.75 -13.22 -0.50
CA ARG A 87 2.64 -13.86 0.81
C ARG A 87 3.86 -13.58 1.69
N SER A 88 5.06 -13.52 1.11
CA SER A 88 6.32 -13.34 1.84
C SER A 88 6.44 -11.95 2.44
N LEU A 89 5.62 -11.00 2.01
CA LEU A 89 5.55 -9.64 2.57
C LEU A 89 4.62 -9.56 3.80
N GLN A 90 3.79 -10.58 4.05
CA GLN A 90 2.81 -10.55 5.14
C GLN A 90 3.46 -10.34 6.52
N PRO A 91 4.57 -11.00 6.87
CA PRO A 91 5.20 -10.78 8.18
C PRO A 91 5.75 -9.37 8.35
N LEU A 92 6.26 -8.75 7.27
CA LEU A 92 6.72 -7.36 7.30
C LEU A 92 5.56 -6.38 7.38
N GLN A 93 4.44 -6.66 6.70
CA GLN A 93 3.21 -5.89 6.87
C GLN A 93 2.74 -5.95 8.32
N ALA A 94 2.72 -7.15 8.92
CA ALA A 94 2.31 -7.34 10.30
C ALA A 94 3.20 -6.56 11.27
N TRP A 95 4.51 -6.59 11.05
CA TRP A 95 5.47 -5.79 11.81
C TRP A 95 5.20 -4.29 11.70
N CYS A 96 4.96 -3.79 10.48
CA CYS A 96 4.69 -2.37 10.25
C CYS A 96 3.43 -1.91 11.00
N GLU A 97 2.36 -2.69 10.93
CA GLU A 97 1.09 -2.41 11.62
C GLU A 97 1.25 -2.40 13.14
N GLN A 98 2.02 -3.34 13.70
CA GLN A 98 2.25 -3.44 15.14
C GLN A 98 3.12 -2.30 15.70
N HIS A 99 4.01 -1.74 14.89
CA HIS A 99 4.97 -0.72 15.30
C HIS A 99 4.63 0.69 14.78
N GLY A 100 3.50 0.85 14.08
CA GLY A 100 3.10 2.13 13.48
C GLY A 100 4.07 2.62 12.40
N VAL A 101 4.78 1.72 11.72
CA VAL A 101 5.70 2.07 10.64
C VAL A 101 4.88 2.36 9.37
N PRO A 102 4.98 3.56 8.76
CA PRO A 102 4.28 3.86 7.53
C PRO A 102 4.84 2.99 6.41
N TYR A 103 3.95 2.38 5.63
CA TYR A 103 4.33 1.49 4.52
C TYR A 103 3.40 1.65 3.32
N ALA A 104 3.90 1.29 2.14
CA ALA A 104 3.14 1.23 0.90
C ALA A 104 3.16 -0.20 0.37
N LEU A 105 2.01 -0.89 0.41
CA LEU A 105 1.88 -2.26 -0.09
C LEU A 105 1.48 -2.28 -1.57
N SER A 106 2.32 -2.85 -2.42
CA SER A 106 2.14 -2.79 -3.87
C SER A 106 0.90 -3.55 -4.36
N ARG A 107 0.49 -4.62 -3.67
CA ARG A 107 -0.73 -5.40 -3.98
C ARG A 107 -1.98 -4.53 -3.97
N GLU A 108 -1.98 -3.48 -3.16
CA GLU A 108 -3.10 -2.56 -3.04
C GLU A 108 -3.12 -1.48 -4.12
N LYS A 109 -2.05 -1.30 -4.92
CA LYS A 109 -2.00 -0.27 -5.99
C LYS A 109 -3.16 -0.35 -6.98
N HIS A 110 -3.58 -1.56 -7.37
CA HIS A 110 -4.71 -1.76 -8.30
C HIS A 110 -6.09 -1.75 -7.61
N ALA A 111 -6.12 -1.81 -6.28
CA ALA A 111 -7.32 -1.72 -5.46
C ALA A 111 -7.47 -0.34 -4.78
N ARG A 112 -6.50 0.57 -4.96
CA ARG A 112 -6.51 1.91 -4.38
C ARG A 112 -7.72 2.68 -4.89
N ILE A 113 -8.58 3.04 -3.96
CA ILE A 113 -9.72 3.91 -4.21
C ILE A 113 -9.15 5.31 -4.46
N ARG A 114 -9.48 5.87 -5.63
CA ARG A 114 -9.09 7.26 -5.95
C ARG A 114 -9.55 8.17 -4.82
N ILE A 115 -8.68 9.08 -4.41
CA ILE A 115 -8.93 10.02 -3.33
C ILE A 115 -10.19 10.84 -3.58
N THR A 116 -10.49 11.11 -4.85
CA THR A 116 -11.68 11.83 -5.32
C THR A 116 -12.99 11.12 -5.00
N HIS A 117 -12.95 9.82 -4.73
CA HIS A 117 -14.11 9.04 -4.32
C HIS A 117 -14.15 8.73 -2.82
N LEU A 118 -13.17 9.17 -2.05
CA LEU A 118 -13.20 8.99 -0.60
C LEU A 118 -14.06 10.07 0.05
N ARG A 119 -14.80 9.67 1.09
CA ARG A 119 -15.81 10.52 1.73
C ARG A 119 -15.30 11.91 2.15
N PRO A 120 -14.09 12.09 2.70
CA PRO A 120 -13.59 13.42 3.04
C PRO A 120 -13.48 14.38 1.84
N PHE A 121 -12.95 13.91 0.71
CA PHE A 121 -12.88 14.71 -0.52
C PHE A 121 -14.28 15.04 -1.04
N VAL A 122 -15.17 14.04 -1.10
CA VAL A 122 -16.54 14.25 -1.57
C VAL A 122 -17.31 15.22 -0.65
N ARG A 123 -17.08 15.19 0.67
CA ARG A 123 -17.67 16.16 1.61
C ARG A 123 -17.20 17.59 1.36
N LEU A 124 -15.93 17.78 1.04
CA LEU A 124 -15.39 19.09 0.68
C LEU A 124 -16.02 19.61 -0.62
N VAL A 125 -16.12 18.75 -1.64
CA VAL A 125 -16.81 19.07 -2.90
C VAL A 125 -18.29 19.42 -2.64
N ASP A 126 -18.99 18.64 -1.82
CA ASP A 126 -20.39 18.91 -1.46
C ASP A 126 -20.56 20.25 -0.73
N ALA A 127 -19.58 20.64 0.08
CA ALA A 127 -19.61 21.93 0.77
C ALA A 127 -19.50 23.09 -0.23
N LEU A 128 -18.64 22.96 -1.26
CA LEU A 128 -18.56 23.93 -2.36
C LEU A 128 -19.84 23.97 -3.20
N GLU A 129 -20.42 22.82 -3.52
CA GLU A 129 -21.67 22.74 -4.31
C GLU A 129 -22.85 23.38 -3.56
N LYS A 130 -22.93 23.20 -2.24
CA LYS A 130 -23.94 23.86 -1.40
C LYS A 130 -23.79 25.39 -1.40
N LEU A 131 -22.56 25.91 -1.35
CA LEU A 131 -22.31 27.35 -1.46
C LEU A 131 -22.73 27.88 -2.82
N GLN A 132 -22.47 27.14 -3.90
CA GLN A 132 -22.92 27.51 -5.24
C GLN A 132 -24.45 27.59 -5.34
N GLN A 133 -25.17 26.62 -4.77
CA GLN A 133 -26.63 26.53 -4.81
C GLN A 133 -27.32 27.58 -3.91
N ALA A 134 -26.73 27.89 -2.75
CA ALA A 134 -27.30 28.85 -1.80
C ALA A 134 -27.35 30.30 -2.32
N SER A 135 -26.63 30.62 -3.40
CA SER A 135 -26.55 31.97 -3.98
C SER A 135 -27.36 32.16 -5.25
N VAL A 136 -28.16 31.16 -5.65
CA VAL A 136 -29.13 31.28 -6.74
C VAL A 136 -30.47 31.71 -6.14
N THR A 137 -30.63 33.00 -5.84
CA THR A 137 -31.96 33.59 -5.58
C THR A 137 -32.67 33.88 -6.90
N PRO A 138 -34.02 33.73 -7.01
CA PRO A 138 -34.76 33.89 -8.27
C PRO A 138 -34.62 35.26 -8.95
N GLU A 139 -34.11 36.24 -8.22
CA GLU A 139 -34.18 37.66 -8.57
C GLU A 139 -32.85 38.16 -9.17
N HIS A 140 -31.77 37.40 -9.05
CA HIS A 140 -30.46 37.75 -9.60
C HIS A 140 -29.72 36.48 -10.07
N PHE A 141 -29.46 36.37 -11.38
CA PHE A 141 -28.51 35.42 -11.97
C PHE A 141 -27.07 35.85 -11.64
N THR A 142 -26.74 35.95 -10.36
CA THR A 142 -25.35 36.15 -9.93
C THR A 142 -24.68 34.79 -9.81
N SER A 143 -23.51 34.64 -10.43
CA SER A 143 -22.52 33.64 -10.06
C SER A 143 -22.45 33.57 -8.53
N GLY A 144 -22.45 32.35 -7.96
CA GLY A 144 -22.52 32.16 -6.49
C GLY A 144 -21.44 32.92 -5.71
N PRO A 145 -21.41 32.81 -4.37
CA PRO A 145 -20.60 33.71 -3.55
C PRO A 145 -19.13 33.52 -3.96
N LEU A 146 -18.48 34.63 -4.32
CA LEU A 146 -17.07 34.63 -4.64
C LEU A 146 -16.27 34.41 -3.35
N LEU A 147 -15.46 33.36 -3.33
CA LEU A 147 -14.64 32.97 -2.19
C LEU A 147 -13.21 33.50 -2.36
N THR A 148 -12.64 34.03 -1.29
CA THR A 148 -11.21 34.32 -1.22
C THR A 148 -10.41 33.04 -0.96
N ALA A 149 -9.08 33.10 -1.09
CA ALA A 149 -8.22 31.99 -0.68
C ALA A 149 -8.39 31.65 0.82
N GLU A 150 -8.61 32.66 1.66
CA GLU A 150 -8.88 32.47 3.09
C GLU A 150 -10.23 31.76 3.34
N ASP A 151 -11.28 32.11 2.59
CA ASP A 151 -12.56 31.42 2.69
C ASP A 151 -12.44 29.94 2.33
N PHE A 152 -11.66 29.63 1.29
CA PHE A 152 -11.37 28.25 0.90
C PHE A 152 -10.55 27.51 1.95
N ALA A 153 -9.50 28.15 2.50
CA ALA A 153 -8.72 27.58 3.60
C ALA A 153 -9.61 27.27 4.82
N ARG A 154 -10.45 28.22 5.24
CA ARG A 154 -11.43 28.02 6.33
C ARG A 154 -12.40 26.87 6.03
N LEU A 155 -12.85 26.72 4.78
CA LEU A 155 -13.75 25.63 4.37
C LEU A 155 -13.07 24.25 4.51
N VAL A 156 -11.80 24.17 4.14
CA VAL A 156 -10.98 22.95 4.23
C VAL A 156 -10.62 22.63 5.68
N GLU A 157 -10.22 23.62 6.47
CA GLU A 157 -9.86 23.44 7.89
C GLU A 157 -11.05 23.02 8.77
N ARG A 158 -12.28 23.38 8.37
CA ARG A 158 -13.52 22.92 9.03
C ARG A 158 -13.86 21.46 8.75
N GLN A 159 -13.17 20.81 7.81
CA GLN A 159 -13.44 19.41 7.52
C GLN A 159 -12.99 18.53 8.69
N ASP A 160 -13.97 17.90 9.33
CA ASP A 160 -13.73 16.91 10.37
C ASP A 160 -13.22 15.59 9.75
N VAL A 161 -11.89 15.41 9.81
CA VAL A 161 -11.12 14.35 9.16
C VAL A 161 -9.95 13.88 10.03
N ASP A 162 -9.43 12.67 9.75
CA ASP A 162 -8.27 12.10 10.45
C ASP A 162 -6.94 12.78 10.09
N GLU A 163 -5.86 12.44 10.80
CA GLU A 163 -4.53 13.04 10.61
C GLU A 163 -4.00 12.88 9.17
N ARG A 164 -4.29 11.74 8.53
CA ARG A 164 -3.85 11.47 7.15
C ARG A 164 -4.49 12.45 6.18
N TRP A 165 -5.78 12.72 6.33
CA TRP A 165 -6.49 13.72 5.53
C TRP A 165 -6.14 15.14 5.91
N GLN A 166 -5.89 15.44 7.18
CA GLN A 166 -5.38 16.74 7.62
C GLN A 166 -4.04 17.06 6.94
N ARG A 167 -3.12 16.09 6.88
CA ARG A 167 -1.84 16.25 6.18
C ARG A 167 -2.04 16.49 4.69
N TYR A 168 -2.89 15.68 4.05
CA TYR A 168 -3.23 15.85 2.64
C TYR A 168 -3.79 17.25 2.35
N PHE A 169 -4.80 17.68 3.12
CA PHE A 169 -5.40 18.99 2.97
C PHE A 169 -4.44 20.14 3.28
N ARG A 170 -3.49 19.95 4.19
CA ARG A 170 -2.44 20.95 4.46
C ARG A 170 -1.49 21.12 3.28
N VAL A 171 -1.04 20.03 2.67
CA VAL A 171 -0.18 20.10 1.47
C VAL A 171 -0.95 20.73 0.31
N MET A 172 -2.18 20.26 0.06
CA MET A 172 -3.08 20.82 -0.95
C MET A 172 -3.30 22.34 -0.75
N LEU A 173 -3.61 22.78 0.47
CA LEU A 173 -3.81 24.21 0.75
C LEU A 173 -2.54 25.02 0.58
N ARG A 174 -1.39 24.49 0.99
CA ARG A 174 -0.10 25.17 0.78
C ARG A 174 0.15 25.37 -0.71
N ASP A 175 -0.06 24.33 -1.51
CA ASP A 175 0.19 24.39 -2.96
C ASP A 175 -0.81 25.35 -3.63
N PHE A 176 -2.09 25.36 -3.19
CA PHE A 176 -3.08 26.36 -3.62
C PHE A 176 -2.63 27.79 -3.32
N LEU A 177 -2.21 28.06 -2.08
CA LEU A 177 -1.77 29.40 -1.63
C LEU A 177 -0.48 29.85 -2.32
N MET A 178 0.43 28.93 -2.63
CA MET A 178 1.64 29.25 -3.42
C MET A 178 1.31 29.65 -4.85
N GLU A 179 0.32 29.00 -5.48
CA GLU A 179 -0.11 29.30 -6.86
C GLU A 179 -0.94 30.58 -6.95
N HIS A 180 -1.75 30.86 -5.92
CA HIS A 180 -2.78 31.90 -5.95
C HIS A 180 -2.54 33.09 -5.00
N GLY A 181 -1.48 33.05 -4.19
CA GLY A 181 -1.13 34.06 -3.19
C GLY A 181 -1.88 33.90 -1.87
N ASP A 182 -1.19 34.19 -0.75
CA ASP A 182 -1.83 34.30 0.56
C ASP A 182 -2.45 35.70 0.71
N SER A 183 -3.77 35.74 0.90
CA SER A 183 -4.50 36.99 1.15
C SER A 183 -4.02 37.72 2.41
N ARG A 184 -3.27 37.04 3.30
CA ARG A 184 -2.64 37.64 4.50
C ARG A 184 -1.39 38.45 4.19
N GLU A 185 -0.74 38.22 3.06
CA GLU A 185 0.43 39.01 2.61
C GLU A 185 0.00 40.26 1.80
N ALA A 186 -1.22 40.27 1.27
CA ALA A 186 -1.84 41.43 0.61
C ALA A 186 -2.39 42.44 1.64
N ALA A 187 -1.53 42.96 2.53
CA ALA A 187 -1.95 43.81 3.63
C ALA A 187 -2.36 45.24 3.20
N ASP A 188 -1.98 45.70 2.01
CA ASP A 188 -2.09 47.12 1.65
C ASP A 188 -3.24 47.47 0.68
N ASP A 189 -3.91 46.51 0.04
CA ASP A 189 -5.03 46.79 -0.89
C ASP A 189 -6.07 45.65 -1.01
N PRO A 190 -7.24 45.77 -0.36
CA PRO A 190 -8.35 44.80 -0.47
C PRO A 190 -8.89 44.60 -1.89
N SER A 191 -8.65 45.54 -2.81
CA SER A 191 -9.10 45.44 -4.20
C SER A 191 -8.30 44.42 -5.03
N GLN A 192 -7.13 44.00 -4.55
CA GLN A 192 -6.25 43.01 -5.19
C GLN A 192 -6.49 41.57 -4.70
N THR A 193 -7.42 41.36 -3.77
CA THR A 193 -7.73 40.01 -3.28
C THR A 193 -8.44 39.20 -4.37
N LEU A 194 -7.77 38.16 -4.87
CA LEU A 194 -8.32 37.24 -5.85
C LEU A 194 -9.55 36.51 -5.30
N ARG A 195 -10.53 36.32 -6.18
CA ARG A 195 -11.85 35.79 -5.86
C ARG A 195 -12.21 34.66 -6.81
N TYR A 196 -12.69 33.55 -6.25
CA TYR A 196 -12.94 32.31 -6.98
C TYR A 196 -14.41 31.92 -6.89
N THR A 197 -14.95 31.39 -7.98
CA THR A 197 -16.25 30.73 -7.94
C THR A 197 -16.10 29.35 -7.28
N PRO A 198 -17.14 28.84 -6.59
CA PRO A 198 -17.11 27.47 -6.07
C PRO A 198 -16.84 26.42 -7.16
N HIS A 199 -17.30 26.68 -8.39
CA HIS A 199 -17.03 25.83 -9.55
C HIS A 199 -15.53 25.76 -9.90
N HIS A 200 -14.85 26.91 -9.92
CA HIS A 200 -13.41 26.97 -10.18
C HIS A 200 -12.62 26.19 -9.12
N LEU A 201 -12.91 26.41 -7.83
CA LEU A 201 -12.24 25.68 -6.74
C LEU A 201 -12.48 24.17 -6.83
N ARG A 202 -13.69 23.75 -7.22
CA ARG A 202 -13.99 22.34 -7.47
C ARG A 202 -13.13 21.77 -8.61
N GLN A 203 -13.00 22.49 -9.72
CA GLN A 203 -12.17 22.07 -10.86
C GLN A 203 -10.69 21.95 -10.45
N TRP A 204 -10.19 22.93 -9.71
CA TRP A 204 -8.83 22.93 -9.17
C TRP A 204 -8.59 21.71 -8.25
N LEU A 205 -9.52 21.42 -7.32
CA LEU A 205 -9.44 20.24 -6.43
C LEU A 205 -9.30 18.92 -7.20
N TYR A 206 -10.07 18.74 -8.28
CA TYR A 206 -10.00 17.51 -9.08
C TYR A 206 -8.69 17.40 -9.89
N ALA A 207 -8.16 18.52 -10.38
CA ALA A 207 -6.88 18.54 -11.08
C ALA A 207 -5.73 18.17 -10.13
N HIS A 208 -5.66 18.85 -8.98
CA HIS A 208 -4.57 18.68 -8.02
C HIS A 208 -4.62 17.32 -7.28
N ALA A 209 -5.81 16.75 -7.09
CA ALA A 209 -5.95 15.43 -6.46
C ALA A 209 -5.20 14.30 -7.19
N GLY A 210 -5.01 14.42 -8.51
CA GLY A 210 -4.22 13.47 -9.28
C GLY A 210 -2.72 13.52 -8.97
N GLU A 211 -2.19 14.71 -8.72
CA GLU A 211 -0.76 14.96 -8.47
C GLU A 211 -0.33 14.45 -7.08
N LEU A 212 -1.17 14.66 -6.06
CA LEU A 212 -0.89 14.24 -4.69
C LEU A 212 -0.98 12.73 -4.43
N GLU A 213 -1.65 11.95 -5.29
CA GLU A 213 -1.70 10.48 -5.12
C GLU A 213 -0.30 9.83 -5.23
N GLU A 214 0.62 10.47 -5.94
CA GLU A 214 2.02 10.06 -6.06
C GLU A 214 2.81 10.30 -4.76
N LEU A 215 2.44 11.33 -3.97
CA LEU A 215 3.04 11.66 -2.67
C LEU A 215 2.62 10.69 -1.55
N ARG A 216 1.59 9.86 -1.74
CA ARG A 216 1.06 8.89 -0.73
C ARG A 216 1.89 7.62 -0.57
N ALA A 217 3.13 7.60 -1.07
CA ALA A 217 4.10 6.52 -0.85
C ALA A 217 5.16 6.90 0.21
N ASP A 218 4.83 7.80 1.14
CA ASP A 218 5.74 8.16 2.24
C ASP A 218 5.79 7.02 3.28
N GLY A 219 6.69 6.05 3.07
CA GLY A 219 6.84 4.89 3.93
C GLY A 219 7.64 3.76 3.29
N LEU A 220 7.86 2.69 4.05
CA LEU A 220 8.53 1.47 3.60
C LEU A 220 7.80 0.88 2.40
N PHE A 221 8.48 0.70 1.27
CA PHE A 221 7.87 0.03 0.12
C PHE A 221 7.87 -1.48 0.35
N LEU A 222 6.69 -2.10 0.35
CA LEU A 222 6.52 -3.55 0.39
C LEU A 222 5.88 -4.00 -0.91
N GLY A 223 6.57 -4.76 -1.74
CA GLY A 223 5.98 -5.13 -3.03
C GLY A 223 6.61 -6.31 -3.73
N THR A 224 5.93 -6.79 -4.77
CA THR A 224 6.57 -7.74 -5.68
C THR A 224 7.59 -7.03 -6.55
N VAL A 225 8.59 -7.76 -7.03
CA VAL A 225 9.60 -7.21 -7.94
C VAL A 225 8.97 -6.54 -9.17
N HIS A 226 7.90 -7.13 -9.71
CA HIS A 226 7.14 -6.55 -10.82
C HIS A 226 6.59 -5.15 -10.51
N ALA A 227 6.13 -4.92 -9.27
CA ALA A 227 5.54 -3.66 -8.87
C ALA A 227 6.57 -2.55 -8.55
N ALA A 228 7.86 -2.92 -8.49
CA ALA A 228 9.00 -2.01 -8.34
C ALA A 228 9.68 -1.67 -9.67
N LYS A 229 9.13 -2.09 -10.81
CA LYS A 229 9.67 -1.74 -12.13
C LYS A 229 9.59 -0.22 -12.32
N GLY A 230 10.75 0.41 -12.61
CA GLY A 230 10.87 1.85 -12.80
C GLY A 230 10.96 2.66 -11.50
N LEU A 231 11.04 2.00 -10.34
CA LEU A 231 11.32 2.64 -9.05
C LEU A 231 12.75 2.34 -8.61
N GLU A 232 13.32 3.21 -7.78
CA GLU A 232 14.63 3.03 -7.17
C GLU A 232 14.56 3.48 -5.71
N PHE A 233 15.36 2.85 -4.86
CA PHE A 233 15.37 3.08 -3.41
C PHE A 233 16.81 3.05 -2.90
N ARG A 234 17.11 3.82 -1.85
CA ARG A 234 18.47 3.85 -1.27
C ARG A 234 18.85 2.48 -0.72
N HIS A 235 17.91 1.82 -0.03
CA HIS A 235 18.12 0.52 0.60
C HIS A 235 17.10 -0.50 0.09
N VAL A 236 17.57 -1.56 -0.56
CA VAL A 236 16.70 -2.62 -1.10
C VAL A 236 17.01 -3.96 -0.45
N PHE A 237 15.95 -4.64 -0.07
CA PHE A 237 15.94 -5.99 0.48
C PHE A 237 15.19 -6.89 -0.48
N VAL A 238 15.82 -7.98 -0.93
CA VAL A 238 15.16 -8.97 -1.79
C VAL A 238 14.91 -10.22 -0.97
N LEU A 239 13.64 -10.58 -0.81
CA LEU A 239 13.21 -11.77 -0.09
C LEU A 239 13.44 -13.04 -0.91
N ASP A 240 13.77 -14.13 -0.23
CA ASP A 240 13.83 -15.48 -0.78
C ASP A 240 12.45 -16.15 -0.84
N GLY A 241 12.33 -17.22 -1.63
CA GLY A 241 11.11 -17.99 -1.88
C GLY A 241 10.55 -17.73 -3.28
N GLY A 242 10.74 -18.70 -4.19
CA GLY A 242 10.32 -18.62 -5.60
C GLY A 242 11.45 -18.45 -6.61
N TRP A 243 12.72 -18.55 -6.18
CA TRP A 243 13.94 -18.33 -6.98
C TRP A 243 14.68 -19.62 -7.37
N GLU A 244 13.99 -20.76 -7.36
CA GLU A 244 14.60 -22.10 -7.49
C GLU A 244 14.88 -22.49 -8.95
N ALA A 245 14.09 -21.98 -9.91
CA ALA A 245 14.25 -22.32 -11.32
C ALA A 245 15.19 -21.33 -12.05
N PRO A 246 16.28 -21.80 -12.69
CA PRO A 246 17.22 -20.95 -13.44
C PRO A 246 16.67 -20.54 -14.82
N GLU A 247 15.41 -20.13 -14.87
CA GLU A 247 14.74 -19.65 -16.09
C GLU A 247 15.26 -18.26 -16.47
N PRO A 248 15.50 -17.96 -17.76
CA PRO A 248 16.01 -16.66 -18.19
C PRO A 248 15.16 -15.47 -17.71
N ASP A 249 13.83 -15.60 -17.74
CA ASP A 249 12.92 -14.54 -17.30
C ASP A 249 12.97 -14.34 -15.79
N ARG A 250 13.16 -15.42 -15.02
CA ARG A 250 13.30 -15.35 -13.57
C ARG A 250 14.65 -14.75 -13.16
N GLN A 251 15.71 -15.09 -13.89
CA GLN A 251 17.02 -14.45 -13.73
C GLN A 251 16.96 -12.95 -14.02
N ARG A 252 16.27 -12.55 -15.10
CA ARG A 252 16.04 -11.13 -15.42
C ARG A 252 15.24 -10.44 -14.32
N LEU A 253 14.21 -11.08 -13.79
CA LEU A 253 13.42 -10.53 -12.71
C LEU A 253 14.25 -10.33 -11.44
N TYR A 254 15.06 -11.33 -11.06
CA TYR A 254 15.96 -11.21 -9.90
C TYR A 254 16.98 -10.07 -10.08
N TYR A 255 17.58 -9.96 -11.27
CA TYR A 255 18.45 -8.84 -11.62
C TYR A 255 17.72 -7.48 -11.55
N VAL A 256 16.47 -7.40 -12.01
CA VAL A 256 15.64 -6.19 -11.86
C VAL A 256 15.45 -5.84 -10.39
N ALA A 257 15.23 -6.82 -9.50
CA ALA A 257 15.12 -6.57 -8.07
C ALA A 257 16.42 -5.97 -7.49
N MET A 258 17.58 -6.54 -7.85
CA MET A 258 18.89 -6.09 -7.38
C MET A 258 19.19 -4.66 -7.83
N THR A 259 18.87 -4.33 -9.09
CA THR A 259 19.09 -3.00 -9.68
C THR A 259 18.07 -1.94 -9.25
N ARG A 260 17.25 -2.20 -8.22
CA ARG A 260 16.44 -1.14 -7.57
C ARG A 260 17.24 -0.40 -6.49
N ALA A 261 18.37 -0.95 -6.04
CA ALA A 261 19.19 -0.37 -4.97
C ALA A 261 20.12 0.71 -5.51
N ILE A 262 20.06 1.90 -4.91
CA ILE A 262 20.98 3.02 -5.18
C ILE A 262 22.23 2.91 -4.31
N GLU A 263 22.07 2.60 -3.02
CA GLU A 263 23.17 2.62 -2.06
C GLU A 263 23.49 1.25 -1.47
N THR A 264 22.50 0.51 -0.98
CA THR A 264 22.75 -0.79 -0.32
C THR A 264 21.78 -1.87 -0.79
N LEU A 265 22.32 -3.04 -1.14
CA LEU A 265 21.55 -4.23 -1.52
C LEU A 265 21.71 -5.36 -0.50
N THR A 266 20.59 -5.80 0.06
CA THR A 266 20.51 -6.95 0.97
C THR A 266 19.68 -8.07 0.33
N LEU A 267 20.21 -9.29 0.30
CA LEU A 267 19.56 -10.47 -0.26
C LEU A 267 19.28 -11.46 0.87
N CYS A 268 18.10 -12.05 0.89
CA CYS A 268 17.80 -13.13 1.83
C CYS A 268 18.10 -14.49 1.18
N HIS A 269 18.51 -15.44 2.00
CA HIS A 269 18.74 -16.82 1.59
C HIS A 269 18.22 -17.76 2.69
N ASP A 270 17.12 -18.44 2.40
CA ASP A 270 16.50 -19.45 3.28
C ASP A 270 16.23 -20.79 2.58
N SER A 271 16.31 -20.83 1.25
CA SER A 271 16.14 -22.05 0.46
C SER A 271 17.48 -22.52 -0.10
N PRO A 272 17.87 -23.80 0.14
CA PRO A 272 19.09 -24.36 -0.44
C PRO A 272 18.99 -24.52 -1.98
N GLN A 273 17.78 -24.40 -2.54
CA GLN A 273 17.51 -24.54 -3.96
C GLN A 273 17.63 -23.22 -4.73
N HIS A 274 17.99 -22.10 -4.07
CA HIS A 274 18.08 -20.80 -4.73
C HIS A 274 19.10 -20.83 -5.89
N ALA A 275 18.63 -20.55 -7.12
CA ALA A 275 19.39 -20.79 -8.34
C ALA A 275 20.65 -19.92 -8.55
N TRP A 276 20.76 -18.78 -7.84
CA TRP A 276 21.75 -17.74 -8.13
C TRP A 276 22.59 -17.30 -6.93
N ILE A 277 22.09 -17.37 -5.69
CA ILE A 277 22.87 -16.93 -4.52
C ILE A 277 24.16 -17.72 -4.35
N GLY A 278 24.16 -19.04 -4.57
CA GLY A 278 25.38 -19.86 -4.52
C GLY A 278 26.41 -19.50 -5.62
N ARG A 279 25.99 -18.85 -6.71
CA ARG A 279 26.92 -18.39 -7.77
C ARG A 279 27.66 -17.11 -7.38
N LEU A 280 27.15 -16.36 -6.41
CA LEU A 280 27.83 -15.18 -5.88
C LEU A 280 29.13 -15.55 -5.14
N ASP A 281 29.24 -16.78 -4.66
CA ASP A 281 30.45 -17.27 -3.99
C ASP A 281 31.64 -17.41 -4.97
N GLY A 282 31.36 -17.71 -6.25
CA GLY A 282 32.39 -17.78 -7.30
C GLY A 282 32.92 -16.41 -7.78
N LEU A 283 32.25 -15.31 -7.44
CA LEU A 283 32.74 -13.95 -7.73
C LEU A 283 33.83 -13.49 -6.75
N GLN A 284 34.10 -14.29 -5.70
CA GLN A 284 35.20 -14.03 -4.77
C GLN A 284 36.56 -14.42 -5.35
N SER A 285 36.63 -15.34 -6.32
CA SER A 285 37.87 -15.92 -6.85
C SER A 285 38.29 -15.40 -8.23
N ASP A 286 37.34 -14.98 -9.07
CA ASP A 286 37.63 -14.50 -10.43
C ASP A 286 37.30 -13.01 -10.55
N ARG A 287 38.24 -12.16 -10.12
CA ARG A 287 38.41 -10.88 -10.80
C ARG A 287 39.35 -11.14 -11.98
N PRO A 288 39.02 -10.74 -13.23
CA PRO A 288 40.03 -10.70 -14.27
C PRO A 288 41.10 -9.73 -13.80
N ASP A 289 42.23 -10.30 -13.41
CA ASP A 289 43.48 -9.61 -13.18
C ASP A 289 43.63 -8.62 -14.34
N THR A 290 43.87 -7.34 -14.05
CA THR A 290 44.26 -6.31 -15.04
C THR A 290 45.58 -6.65 -15.75
N ARG A 291 46.00 -7.91 -15.76
CA ARG A 291 47.14 -8.48 -16.44
C ARG A 291 46.69 -9.18 -17.72
N GLN A 292 46.61 -8.39 -18.79
CA GLN A 292 47.15 -8.70 -20.12
C GLN A 292 46.39 -7.90 -21.18
N GLN A 293 46.65 -6.60 -21.25
CA GLN A 293 46.66 -5.86 -22.51
C GLN A 293 47.61 -4.66 -22.35
N GLY A 294 48.88 -5.01 -22.16
CA GLY A 294 49.97 -4.06 -21.96
C GLY A 294 51.25 -4.59 -22.58
N ARG A 295 51.20 -4.97 -23.86
CA ARG A 295 52.39 -4.96 -24.71
C ARG A 295 52.16 -3.92 -25.79
N ASP A 296 52.64 -2.72 -25.46
CA ASP A 296 53.24 -1.71 -26.33
C ASP A 296 52.70 -0.31 -26.05
N ARG A 297 53.32 0.32 -25.04
CA ARG A 297 53.84 1.70 -25.15
C ARG A 297 54.62 2.06 -23.89
N ARG A 298 55.94 2.07 -24.04
CA ARG A 298 56.84 2.87 -23.21
C ARG A 298 56.37 4.32 -23.31
N GLU A 299 56.07 4.97 -22.19
CA GLU A 299 56.54 6.33 -21.94
C GLU A 299 56.50 6.69 -20.46
N LYS A 300 57.50 7.47 -20.06
CA LYS A 300 57.88 7.81 -18.69
C LYS A 300 56.91 8.81 -18.08
N ARG A 301 56.52 8.62 -16.82
CA ARG A 301 56.47 9.72 -15.85
C ARG A 301 56.56 9.22 -14.40
N ASN A 302 57.66 9.60 -13.78
CA ASN A 302 57.88 9.67 -12.35
C ASN A 302 56.94 10.73 -11.76
N THR A 303 56.17 10.37 -10.72
CA THR A 303 55.93 11.23 -9.55
C THR A 303 55.53 10.35 -8.37
N ALA A 304 56.30 10.45 -7.29
CA ALA A 304 56.07 9.81 -6.01
C ALA A 304 54.85 10.40 -5.29
N HIS A 305 53.95 9.54 -4.83
CA HIS A 305 53.06 9.80 -3.70
C HIS A 305 52.93 8.52 -2.87
N PRO A 306 52.88 8.62 -1.54
CA PRO A 306 53.08 7.49 -0.63
C PRO A 306 51.88 6.55 -0.63
N ASP A 307 52.18 5.26 -0.46
CA ASP A 307 51.27 4.12 -0.35
C ASP A 307 49.93 4.44 0.33
N GLN A 308 48.86 4.53 -0.47
CA GLN A 308 47.54 4.08 -0.01
C GLN A 308 47.49 2.57 -0.24
N PRO A 309 47.11 1.76 0.76
CA PRO A 309 47.00 0.33 0.55
C PRO A 309 45.97 0.10 -0.55
N GLN A 310 46.46 -0.39 -1.69
CA GLN A 310 45.65 -0.96 -2.75
C GLN A 310 44.70 -1.96 -2.09
N THR A 311 43.40 -1.71 -2.21
CA THR A 311 42.30 -2.57 -1.72
C THR A 311 42.34 -3.91 -2.44
N ALA A 312 43.29 -4.76 -2.06
CA ALA A 312 43.34 -6.17 -2.41
C ALA A 312 42.55 -6.96 -1.36
N ASP A 313 41.70 -7.88 -1.84
CA ASP A 313 41.09 -9.01 -1.12
C ASP A 313 39.82 -8.81 -0.26
N VAL A 314 39.12 -7.67 -0.29
CA VAL A 314 37.79 -7.59 0.39
C VAL A 314 36.68 -8.15 -0.52
N PRO A 315 35.94 -9.20 -0.11
CA PRO A 315 34.92 -9.83 -0.94
C PRO A 315 33.76 -8.87 -1.23
N LEU A 316 33.22 -8.89 -2.45
CA LEU A 316 32.08 -8.05 -2.87
C LEU A 316 30.77 -8.38 -2.16
N VAL A 317 30.70 -9.59 -1.59
CA VAL A 317 29.53 -10.13 -0.92
C VAL A 317 29.92 -10.55 0.49
N GLU A 318 29.13 -10.09 1.46
CA GLU A 318 29.23 -10.47 2.86
C GLU A 318 28.04 -11.39 3.22
N ARG A 319 28.29 -12.51 3.89
CA ARG A 319 27.25 -13.41 4.40
C ARG A 319 27.14 -13.25 5.90
N VAL A 320 25.93 -12.98 6.39
CA VAL A 320 25.63 -12.86 7.82
C VAL A 320 24.58 -13.89 8.19
N MET A 321 24.92 -14.80 9.11
CA MET A 321 23.96 -15.72 9.70
C MET A 321 23.21 -15.02 10.82
N GLN A 322 21.88 -15.06 10.78
CA GLN A 322 21.04 -14.57 11.86
C GLN A 322 20.11 -15.67 12.34
N GLN A 323 20.13 -15.93 13.64
CA GLN A 323 19.27 -16.90 14.28
C GLN A 323 18.17 -16.15 15.03
N HIS A 324 16.93 -16.43 14.65
CA HIS A 324 15.73 -15.87 15.26
C HIS A 324 14.83 -17.02 15.71
N ALA A 325 14.04 -16.77 16.76
CA ALA A 325 12.92 -17.64 17.11
C ALA A 325 11.66 -17.15 16.38
N VAL A 326 10.75 -18.07 16.05
CA VAL A 326 9.47 -17.69 15.42
C VAL A 326 8.73 -16.71 16.32
N GLN A 327 8.23 -15.61 15.74
CA GLN A 327 7.41 -14.63 16.44
C GLN A 327 5.96 -14.74 15.95
N PRO A 328 5.05 -15.38 16.69
CA PRO A 328 3.66 -15.59 16.25
C PRO A 328 2.92 -14.29 15.90
N ALA A 329 3.32 -13.17 16.51
CA ALA A 329 2.78 -11.86 16.19
C ALA A 329 2.94 -11.50 14.70
N LEU A 330 4.06 -11.89 14.07
CA LEU A 330 4.31 -11.60 12.66
C LEU A 330 3.45 -12.43 11.70
N ASP A 331 2.85 -13.52 12.16
CA ASP A 331 1.93 -14.33 11.33
C ASP A 331 0.49 -13.77 11.33
N THR A 332 0.26 -12.62 11.99
CA THR A 332 -1.01 -11.90 11.96
C THR A 332 -1.25 -11.31 10.57
N GLN A 333 -2.37 -11.64 9.95
CA GLN A 333 -2.72 -11.13 8.62
C GLN A 333 -3.59 -9.87 8.73
N TYR A 334 -3.23 -8.84 7.98
CA TYR A 334 -4.03 -7.62 7.82
C TYR A 334 -4.55 -7.55 6.39
N ARG A 335 -5.88 -7.66 6.23
CA ARG A 335 -6.52 -7.70 4.92
C ARG A 335 -7.57 -6.63 4.77
N MET A 336 -7.30 -5.66 3.91
CA MET A 336 -8.31 -4.74 3.40
C MET A 336 -9.12 -5.42 2.28
N LEU A 337 -10.45 -5.41 2.36
CA LEU A 337 -11.27 -5.91 1.25
C LEU A 337 -11.37 -4.88 0.14
N GLY A 338 -11.05 -5.25 -1.09
CA GLY A 338 -11.17 -4.38 -2.26
C GLY A 338 -12.62 -4.15 -2.68
N LEU A 339 -12.89 -3.12 -3.48
CA LEU A 339 -14.24 -2.85 -4.00
C LEU A 339 -14.85 -4.02 -4.80
N LYS A 340 -14.01 -4.86 -5.42
CA LYS A 340 -14.45 -6.08 -6.14
C LYS A 340 -14.83 -7.23 -5.22
N GLU A 341 -14.38 -7.20 -3.97
CA GLU A 341 -14.68 -8.19 -2.92
C GLU A 341 -15.90 -7.78 -2.08
N LEU A 342 -16.49 -6.62 -2.37
CA LEU A 342 -17.62 -6.04 -1.64
C LEU A 342 -18.87 -5.95 -2.51
N ASP A 343 -20.02 -6.09 -1.87
CA ASP A 343 -21.29 -5.69 -2.44
C ASP A 343 -21.47 -4.16 -2.34
N ILE A 344 -20.79 -3.44 -3.22
CA ILE A 344 -20.72 -1.97 -3.24
C ILE A 344 -22.08 -1.29 -3.50
N GLY A 345 -23.13 -2.03 -3.88
CA GLY A 345 -24.49 -1.51 -4.02
C GLY A 345 -25.31 -1.61 -2.72
N PHE A 346 -24.96 -2.55 -1.83
CA PHE A 346 -25.79 -2.92 -0.68
C PHE A 346 -26.29 -1.72 0.14
N ALA A 347 -25.39 -0.79 0.49
CA ALA A 347 -25.68 0.36 1.33
C ALA A 347 -26.74 1.32 0.75
N GLY A 348 -26.83 1.41 -0.58
CA GLY A 348 -27.79 2.26 -1.28
C GLY A 348 -29.12 1.60 -1.63
N ARG A 349 -29.27 0.27 -1.45
CA ARG A 349 -30.49 -0.45 -1.83
C ARG A 349 -31.65 -0.25 -0.86
N ASP A 350 -32.87 -0.11 -1.37
CA ASP A 350 -34.08 0.00 -0.56
C ASP A 350 -35.25 -0.86 -1.11
N ALA A 351 -34.99 -2.15 -1.35
CA ALA A 351 -36.02 -3.09 -1.79
C ALA A 351 -36.76 -3.74 -0.59
N PRO A 352 -38.06 -4.06 -0.74
CA PRO A 352 -38.85 -4.72 0.30
C PRO A 352 -38.26 -6.07 0.72
N SER A 353 -38.41 -6.37 2.02
CA SER A 353 -37.83 -7.54 2.69
C SER A 353 -38.54 -8.81 2.23
N GLY A 354 -38.19 -9.31 1.05
CA GLY A 354 -38.77 -10.52 0.44
C GLY A 354 -38.18 -10.87 -0.93
N GLN A 355 -37.64 -9.89 -1.67
CA GLN A 355 -37.03 -10.11 -2.98
C GLN A 355 -35.50 -10.36 -2.96
N LEU A 356 -34.86 -10.30 -1.79
CA LEU A 356 -33.38 -10.39 -1.67
C LEU A 356 -32.95 -11.51 -0.71
N SER A 357 -33.64 -12.65 -0.78
CA SER A 357 -33.26 -13.91 -0.14
C SER A 357 -32.58 -14.79 -1.19
N GLY A 358 -31.25 -14.65 -1.35
CA GLY A 358 -30.50 -15.26 -2.47
C GLY A 358 -30.84 -14.56 -3.79
N THR A 359 -30.03 -14.53 -4.85
CA THR A 359 -28.88 -15.30 -5.31
C THR A 359 -28.47 -14.58 -6.58
N ALA A 360 -27.17 -14.32 -6.77
CA ALA A 360 -26.62 -13.84 -8.05
C ALA A 360 -27.12 -12.47 -8.56
N TYR A 361 -26.30 -11.84 -9.39
CA TYR A 361 -26.87 -11.10 -10.51
C TYR A 361 -27.70 -12.13 -11.30
N PRO A 362 -29.03 -11.99 -11.51
CA PRO A 362 -29.70 -12.85 -12.46
C PRO A 362 -29.01 -12.63 -13.82
N ALA A 363 -28.84 -13.70 -14.58
CA ALA A 363 -28.50 -13.57 -16.00
C ALA A 363 -29.51 -12.62 -16.66
N ALA A 364 -29.08 -11.91 -17.70
CA ALA A 364 -29.73 -10.75 -18.32
C ALA A 364 -31.11 -10.98 -18.99
N SER A 365 -31.94 -11.85 -18.45
CA SER A 365 -33.19 -12.28 -19.05
C SER A 365 -34.16 -12.80 -17.98
N GLU A 366 -34.81 -11.89 -17.26
CA GLU A 366 -36.23 -11.93 -16.85
C GLU A 366 -36.54 -10.83 -15.82
N PRO A 367 -37.62 -10.05 -15.98
CA PRO A 367 -38.10 -9.13 -14.95
C PRO A 367 -38.82 -9.92 -13.84
N PRO A 368 -38.70 -9.55 -12.55
CA PRO A 368 -39.35 -10.29 -11.47
C PRO A 368 -40.88 -10.10 -11.50
N PRO A 369 -41.67 -11.15 -11.24
CA PRO A 369 -43.12 -11.06 -11.09
C PRO A 369 -43.47 -10.50 -9.71
N GLY A 370 -44.41 -9.55 -9.65
CA GLY A 370 -45.02 -9.08 -8.40
C GLY A 370 -44.58 -7.68 -7.95
N ALA A 371 -44.85 -6.66 -8.78
CA ALA A 371 -44.91 -5.26 -8.33
C ALA A 371 -46.22 -5.05 -7.54
N GLY A 372 -46.20 -5.34 -6.24
CA GLY A 372 -47.40 -5.28 -5.41
C GLY A 372 -47.10 -5.00 -3.94
N ALA A 373 -46.64 -3.80 -3.63
CA ALA A 373 -46.86 -3.19 -2.31
C ALA A 373 -46.74 -1.66 -2.42
N SER A 374 -47.88 -1.00 -2.26
CA SER A 374 -48.08 0.44 -2.16
C SER A 374 -46.98 1.12 -1.31
N ARG A 375 -46.11 1.90 -1.95
CA ARG A 375 -45.26 2.91 -1.30
C ARG A 375 -45.37 4.19 -2.10
N SER A 376 -45.56 5.30 -1.40
CA SER A 376 -45.49 6.63 -2.00
C SER A 376 -44.14 6.77 -2.73
N PRO A 377 -44.13 7.10 -4.03
CA PRO A 377 -42.91 7.20 -4.81
C PRO A 377 -41.96 8.20 -4.13
N GLY A 378 -40.78 7.72 -3.72
CA GLY A 378 -39.69 8.56 -3.22
C GLY A 378 -39.51 8.68 -1.70
N ARG A 379 -40.12 7.82 -0.86
CA ARG A 379 -39.76 7.74 0.59
C ARG A 379 -38.94 6.49 0.89
N LEU A 380 -37.73 6.70 1.42
CA LEU A 380 -36.85 5.62 1.92
C LEU A 380 -37.53 4.85 3.05
N SER A 381 -37.32 3.53 3.12
CA SER A 381 -37.75 2.73 4.27
C SER A 381 -37.00 3.11 5.54
N ASP A 382 -37.62 2.89 6.71
CA ASP A 382 -36.97 3.16 8.00
C ASP A 382 -35.67 2.36 8.17
N ARG A 383 -35.60 1.16 7.60
CA ARG A 383 -34.40 0.33 7.58
C ARG A 383 -33.28 1.00 6.76
N ALA A 384 -33.60 1.49 5.56
CA ALA A 384 -32.63 2.18 4.72
C ALA A 384 -32.18 3.50 5.36
N LEU A 385 -33.11 4.29 5.90
CA LEU A 385 -32.80 5.52 6.63
C LEU A 385 -31.91 5.26 7.84
N ARG A 386 -32.23 4.25 8.67
CA ARG A 386 -31.40 3.86 9.82
C ARG A 386 -29.98 3.50 9.38
N ARG A 387 -29.82 2.72 8.32
CA ARG A 387 -28.51 2.35 7.78
C ARG A 387 -27.73 3.57 7.26
N LEU A 388 -28.37 4.45 6.51
CA LEU A 388 -27.72 5.67 5.99
C LEU A 388 -27.28 6.62 7.13
N LYS A 389 -28.07 6.73 8.20
CA LYS A 389 -27.69 7.49 9.40
C LYS A 389 -26.43 6.94 10.07
N VAL A 390 -26.35 5.61 10.25
CA VAL A 390 -25.15 4.96 10.81
C VAL A 390 -23.94 5.17 9.90
N LEU A 391 -24.10 4.97 8.58
CA LEU A 391 -23.03 5.17 7.59
C LEU A 391 -22.46 6.60 7.59
N ALA A 392 -23.30 7.60 7.86
CA ALA A 392 -22.88 9.00 7.93
C ALA A 392 -21.99 9.29 9.16
N GLN A 393 -22.14 8.53 10.25
CA GLN A 393 -21.41 8.74 11.51
C GLN A 393 -20.10 7.95 11.59
N LEU A 394 -20.01 6.81 10.89
CA LEU A 394 -18.82 5.96 10.87
C LEU A 394 -17.55 6.72 10.47
N ARG A 395 -16.41 6.37 11.04
CA ARG A 395 -15.07 6.90 10.74
C ARG A 395 -14.09 5.77 10.45
N PRO A 396 -13.02 6.01 9.67
CA PRO A 396 -11.89 5.09 9.62
C PRO A 396 -11.39 4.77 11.03
N GLY A 397 -11.13 3.49 11.31
CA GLY A 397 -10.76 2.99 12.64
C GLY A 397 -11.93 2.45 13.46
N ASP A 398 -13.18 2.80 13.16
CA ASP A 398 -14.33 2.33 13.93
C ASP A 398 -14.46 0.80 13.88
N PRO A 399 -14.74 0.13 15.01
CA PRO A 399 -14.86 -1.32 15.06
C PRO A 399 -16.10 -1.80 14.30
N LEU A 400 -15.95 -2.95 13.65
CA LEU A 400 -17.00 -3.66 12.94
C LEU A 400 -17.17 -5.06 13.53
N GLN A 401 -18.41 -5.41 13.85
CA GLN A 401 -18.78 -6.79 14.13
C GLN A 401 -18.85 -7.56 12.81
N MET A 402 -18.43 -8.82 12.81
CA MET A 402 -18.46 -9.70 11.64
C MET A 402 -19.32 -10.93 11.92
N ARG A 403 -20.12 -11.33 10.94
CA ARG A 403 -20.79 -12.63 10.97
C ARG A 403 -21.04 -13.17 9.56
N PRO A 404 -21.11 -14.49 9.37
CA PRO A 404 -21.70 -15.05 8.17
C PRO A 404 -23.15 -14.56 8.00
N SER A 405 -23.58 -14.35 6.77
CA SER A 405 -24.99 -14.10 6.45
C SER A 405 -25.85 -15.31 6.81
N ARG A 406 -27.17 -15.13 6.92
CA ARG A 406 -28.10 -16.21 7.28
C ARG A 406 -28.03 -17.43 6.35
N ASP A 407 -27.73 -17.22 5.07
CA ASP A 407 -27.54 -18.27 4.07
C ASP A 407 -26.13 -18.86 4.05
N GLY A 408 -25.22 -18.35 4.90
CA GLY A 408 -23.82 -18.79 4.99
C GLY A 408 -22.97 -18.43 3.78
N LYS A 409 -23.47 -17.63 2.83
CA LYS A 409 -22.78 -17.38 1.55
C LYS A 409 -21.89 -16.14 1.54
N ARG A 410 -21.97 -15.26 2.54
CA ARG A 410 -21.27 -13.96 2.58
C ARG A 410 -20.88 -13.60 4.02
N TYR A 411 -19.98 -12.64 4.17
CA TYR A 411 -19.80 -11.92 5.43
C TYR A 411 -20.64 -10.64 5.46
N GLU A 412 -21.28 -10.41 6.60
CA GLU A 412 -21.90 -9.14 6.98
C GLU A 412 -20.99 -8.42 7.98
N PHE A 413 -20.74 -7.14 7.73
CA PHE A 413 -20.05 -6.23 8.64
C PHE A 413 -21.08 -5.30 9.26
N LEU A 414 -21.10 -5.24 10.59
CA LEU A 414 -22.10 -4.50 11.35
C LEU A 414 -21.45 -3.45 12.25
N HIS A 415 -22.16 -2.34 12.41
CA HIS A 415 -21.90 -1.34 13.44
C HIS A 415 -23.21 -1.08 14.17
N GLU A 416 -23.21 -1.12 15.51
CA GLU A 416 -24.43 -0.96 16.34
C GLU A 416 -25.60 -1.87 15.90
N ASN A 417 -25.30 -3.14 15.59
CA ASN A 417 -26.25 -4.14 15.07
C ASN A 417 -26.90 -3.80 13.71
N VAL A 418 -26.37 -2.79 13.00
CA VAL A 418 -26.78 -2.43 11.64
C VAL A 418 -25.75 -2.96 10.66
N VAL A 419 -26.19 -3.75 9.67
CA VAL A 419 -25.30 -4.19 8.58
C VAL A 419 -24.97 -2.98 7.71
N VAL A 420 -23.69 -2.60 7.70
CA VAL A 420 -23.16 -1.44 6.97
C VAL A 420 -22.37 -1.83 5.73
N SER A 421 -21.84 -3.06 5.69
CA SER A 421 -21.16 -3.61 4.51
C SER A 421 -21.41 -5.11 4.38
N ARG A 422 -21.25 -5.63 3.16
CA ARG A 422 -21.32 -7.05 2.85
C ARG A 422 -20.24 -7.42 1.85
N SER A 423 -19.69 -8.61 2.00
CA SER A 423 -18.79 -9.16 0.98
C SER A 423 -19.57 -9.63 -0.26
N VAL A 424 -18.83 -9.88 -1.34
CA VAL A 424 -19.27 -10.83 -2.38
C VAL A 424 -19.46 -12.23 -1.78
N THR A 425 -19.98 -13.15 -2.58
CA THR A 425 -20.14 -14.53 -2.14
C THR A 425 -18.79 -15.18 -1.83
N LEU A 426 -18.75 -16.06 -0.83
CA LEU A 426 -17.52 -16.65 -0.28
C LEU A 426 -16.77 -17.53 -1.30
N ASP A 427 -17.44 -18.07 -2.31
CA ASP A 427 -16.81 -18.75 -3.45
C ASP A 427 -15.93 -17.82 -4.29
N ARG A 428 -16.17 -16.51 -4.23
CA ARG A 428 -15.42 -15.47 -4.94
C ARG A 428 -14.50 -14.67 -4.01
N LEU A 429 -14.40 -15.07 -2.74
CA LEU A 429 -13.64 -14.37 -1.72
C LEU A 429 -12.71 -15.36 -1.02
N ASP A 430 -11.41 -15.12 -1.12
CA ASP A 430 -10.39 -15.97 -0.50
C ASP A 430 -10.31 -15.79 1.03
N LEU A 431 -11.42 -15.76 1.76
CA LEU A 431 -11.47 -15.46 3.20
C LEU A 431 -12.01 -16.68 3.98
N PRO A 432 -11.34 -17.10 5.07
CA PRO A 432 -11.80 -18.23 5.87
C PRO A 432 -13.24 -18.06 6.38
N CYS A 433 -14.00 -19.15 6.42
CA CYS A 433 -15.34 -19.19 7.00
C CYS A 433 -15.58 -20.46 7.82
N PRO A 434 -15.78 -20.36 9.15
CA PRO A 434 -15.75 -19.15 9.96
C PRO A 434 -14.33 -18.55 10.06
N LEU A 435 -14.25 -17.24 10.33
CA LEU A 435 -12.98 -16.60 10.71
C LEU A 435 -12.49 -17.17 12.05
N PRO A 436 -11.17 -17.26 12.27
CA PRO A 436 -10.62 -17.78 13.51
C PRO A 436 -10.99 -16.89 14.71
N ALA A 437 -10.98 -17.50 15.89
CA ALA A 437 -11.22 -16.79 17.15
C ALA A 437 -10.23 -15.62 17.30
N GLY A 438 -10.74 -14.47 17.73
CA GLY A 438 -9.93 -13.25 17.86
C GLY A 438 -9.78 -12.43 16.58
N ALA A 439 -10.34 -12.87 15.44
CA ALA A 439 -10.41 -12.02 14.26
C ALA A 439 -11.23 -10.74 14.53
N ARG A 440 -10.72 -9.60 14.09
CA ARG A 440 -11.34 -8.27 14.29
C ARG A 440 -11.49 -7.58 12.95
N ALA A 441 -12.48 -6.71 12.83
CA ALA A 441 -12.59 -5.80 11.70
C ALA A 441 -12.76 -4.36 12.16
N VAL A 442 -12.22 -3.46 11.35
CA VAL A 442 -12.40 -2.02 11.48
C VAL A 442 -12.77 -1.41 10.12
N VAL A 443 -13.35 -0.22 10.13
CA VAL A 443 -13.49 0.60 8.93
C VAL A 443 -12.09 1.01 8.46
N ALA A 444 -11.67 0.58 7.28
CA ALA A 444 -10.40 0.99 6.68
C ALA A 444 -10.57 2.28 5.88
N GLU A 445 -11.58 2.30 5.00
CA GLU A 445 -11.86 3.41 4.09
C GLU A 445 -13.37 3.58 3.92
N LEU A 446 -13.77 4.79 3.51
CA LEU A 446 -15.15 5.15 3.26
C LEU A 446 -15.26 5.68 1.83
N TYR A 447 -15.56 4.76 0.91
CA TYR A 447 -15.77 5.05 -0.51
C TYR A 447 -17.17 5.62 -0.72
N VAL A 448 -17.33 6.60 -1.61
CA VAL A 448 -18.62 7.13 -2.02
C VAL A 448 -18.95 6.63 -3.42
N ARG A 449 -20.05 5.91 -3.52
CA ARG A 449 -20.59 5.43 -4.80
C ARG A 449 -21.73 6.32 -5.25
N TYR A 450 -21.72 6.69 -6.52
CA TYR A 450 -22.80 7.46 -7.14
C TYR A 450 -23.82 6.56 -7.81
N ARG A 451 -25.10 6.95 -7.77
CA ARG A 451 -26.18 6.27 -8.46
C ARG A 451 -25.95 6.21 -9.98
N ALA A 452 -25.35 7.24 -10.56
CA ALA A 452 -24.95 7.27 -11.97
C ALA A 452 -23.94 6.17 -12.36
N GLN A 453 -23.25 5.56 -11.38
CA GLN A 453 -22.31 4.44 -11.57
C GLN A 453 -22.99 3.07 -11.38
N VAL A 454 -24.30 3.04 -11.22
CA VAL A 454 -25.09 1.81 -11.14
C VAL A 454 -25.49 1.44 -12.56
N ASP A 455 -25.21 0.19 -12.91
CA ASP A 455 -25.68 -0.40 -14.16
C ASP A 455 -27.22 -0.29 -14.26
N PRO A 456 -27.78 0.16 -15.40
CA PRO A 456 -29.21 0.39 -15.59
C PRO A 456 -30.12 -0.73 -15.08
N GLN A 457 -29.71 -2.00 -15.22
CA GLN A 457 -30.51 -3.14 -14.79
C GLN A 457 -30.74 -3.16 -13.26
N TRP A 458 -29.90 -2.47 -12.47
CA TRP A 458 -29.96 -2.41 -11.00
C TRP A 458 -30.46 -1.08 -10.44
N LEU A 459 -30.78 -0.10 -11.30
CA LEU A 459 -31.23 1.22 -10.86
C LEU A 459 -32.53 1.16 -10.05
N HIS A 460 -33.42 0.20 -10.36
CA HIS A 460 -34.69 0.00 -9.66
C HIS A 460 -34.53 -0.36 -8.17
N LEU A 461 -33.36 -0.87 -7.75
CA LEU A 461 -33.08 -1.16 -6.34
C LEU A 461 -32.65 0.07 -5.54
N HIS A 462 -32.34 1.18 -6.22
CA HIS A 462 -31.74 2.39 -5.64
C HIS A 462 -32.68 3.58 -5.80
N PRO A 463 -33.19 4.16 -4.70
CA PRO A 463 -34.13 5.27 -4.73
C PRO A 463 -33.63 6.45 -5.55
N GLU A 464 -34.51 7.06 -6.34
CA GLU A 464 -34.16 8.20 -7.21
C GLU A 464 -33.62 9.41 -6.44
N LYS A 465 -34.12 9.65 -5.22
CA LYS A 465 -33.64 10.74 -4.35
C LYS A 465 -32.29 10.46 -3.68
N LEU A 466 -31.70 9.28 -3.88
CA LEU A 466 -30.41 8.90 -3.31
C LEU A 466 -29.33 8.93 -4.40
N ASP A 467 -28.74 10.11 -4.62
CA ASP A 467 -27.73 10.31 -5.67
C ASP A 467 -26.41 9.59 -5.40
N LYS A 468 -26.09 9.34 -4.13
CA LYS A 468 -24.88 8.64 -3.70
C LYS A 468 -25.00 8.08 -2.29
N TRP A 469 -24.14 7.11 -1.98
CA TRP A 469 -24.05 6.53 -0.63
C TRP A 469 -22.61 6.15 -0.30
N THR A 470 -22.33 6.06 1.00
CA THR A 470 -21.06 5.56 1.52
C THR A 470 -21.04 4.03 1.51
N VAL A 471 -19.95 3.47 1.00
CA VAL A 471 -19.58 2.07 1.10
C VAL A 471 -18.45 1.95 2.12
N VAL A 472 -18.68 1.12 3.13
CA VAL A 472 -17.67 0.80 4.14
C VAL A 472 -16.73 -0.27 3.61
N VAL A 473 -15.45 0.07 3.56
CA VAL A 473 -14.36 -0.83 3.18
C VAL A 473 -13.73 -1.38 4.46
N PRO A 474 -13.99 -2.65 4.81
CA PRO A 474 -13.46 -3.23 6.04
C PRO A 474 -12.00 -3.64 5.86
N ARG A 475 -11.22 -3.49 6.94
CA ARG A 475 -9.94 -4.16 7.12
C ARG A 475 -10.07 -5.18 8.24
N ILE A 476 -9.72 -6.41 7.93
CA ILE A 476 -9.82 -7.57 8.81
C ILE A 476 -8.42 -7.89 9.33
N THR A 477 -8.28 -7.99 10.65
CA THR A 477 -7.09 -8.53 11.31
C THR A 477 -7.39 -9.98 11.67
N ILE A 478 -6.64 -10.91 11.10
CA ILE A 478 -6.75 -12.34 11.35
C ILE A 478 -5.52 -12.72 12.17
N PRO A 479 -5.68 -13.07 13.46
CA PRO A 479 -4.54 -13.47 14.27
C PRO A 479 -3.91 -14.74 13.71
N ALA A 480 -2.64 -14.96 14.01
CA ALA A 480 -2.03 -16.28 13.84
C ALA A 480 -2.92 -17.32 14.52
N GLY A 481 -3.23 -18.41 13.82
CA GLY A 481 -3.99 -19.51 14.42
C GLY A 481 -3.28 -19.97 15.70
N PRO A 482 -4.00 -20.50 16.72
CA PRO A 482 -3.32 -21.18 17.80
C PRO A 482 -2.39 -22.21 17.16
N GLU A 483 -1.12 -22.23 17.57
CA GLU A 483 -0.29 -23.40 17.37
C GLU A 483 -1.19 -24.59 17.72
N THR A 484 -1.39 -25.52 16.80
CA THR A 484 -1.96 -26.80 17.18
C THR A 484 -0.94 -27.42 18.13
N ILE A 485 -1.08 -27.10 19.41
CA ILE A 485 -0.51 -27.78 20.57
C ILE A 485 -1.14 -29.17 20.55
N ASP A 486 -0.78 -29.99 19.56
CA ASP A 486 -1.28 -31.36 19.45
C ASP A 486 -0.24 -32.33 18.90
N ASP A 487 1.06 -31.98 18.94
CA ASP A 487 2.14 -32.94 18.68
C ASP A 487 3.20 -33.02 19.80
N ARG A 488 3.21 -32.11 20.79
CA ARG A 488 4.06 -32.30 21.99
C ARG A 488 3.57 -33.42 22.92
N ARG A 489 2.36 -33.95 22.68
CA ARG A 489 1.83 -35.15 23.36
C ARG A 489 2.02 -36.44 22.54
N ALA A 490 2.42 -36.35 21.27
CA ALA A 490 2.69 -37.52 20.43
C ALA A 490 4.13 -38.06 20.58
N GLU A 491 5.08 -37.27 21.09
CA GLU A 491 6.47 -37.69 21.29
C GLU A 491 6.82 -38.11 22.74
N THR A 492 5.83 -38.24 23.63
CA THR A 492 6.03 -38.79 24.99
C THR A 492 5.12 -39.97 25.32
N GLY A 493 4.63 -40.68 24.31
CA GLY A 493 3.64 -41.75 24.48
C GLY A 493 3.80 -42.99 23.61
N MET A 494 5.02 -43.54 23.48
CA MET A 494 5.33 -44.99 23.55
C MET A 494 6.81 -45.25 23.28
#